data_AF-A0A5C2HKE9-F1
#
_entry.id   AF-A0A5C2HKE9-F1
#
_cell.length_a   1.000
_cell.length_b   1.000
_cell.length_c   1.000
_cell.angle_alpha   90.00
_cell.angle_beta   90.00
_cell.angle_gamma   90.00
#
_symmetry.space_group_name_H-M   'P 1'
#
loop_
_entity.id
_entity.type
_entity.pdbx_description
1 polymer ?
#
loop_
_entity_poly.entity_id
_entity_poly.type
_entity_poly.pdbx_seq_one_letter_code
_entity_poly.pdbx_strand_id
1 'polypeptide(L)'
;MERLVTQMVTEYYQADGVTSLVDYYGFRDLAGRSRSDLENEIIKQIVNQAPQIERWRIFPYVQMHEFEGLLFSDINHFEWVIEGWSEEIKSLLQEIRNDFSSPEEINNSRETAPSKRLEKIFPDGIYSKTEHGPIIAEAIGIDVIRKYCPQFNQWVRQLEQFTS
;
A
#
# COMPACT_ATOMS: atom_id res chain seq x y z
N MET A 1 -11.46 7.78 7.24
CA MET A 1 -10.86 7.62 8.57
C MET A 1 -11.83 6.99 9.57
N GLU A 2 -12.98 7.61 9.89
CA GLU A 2 -13.94 7.09 10.90
C GLU A 2 -14.36 5.62 10.70
N ARG A 3 -14.67 5.21 9.46
CA ARG A 3 -14.98 3.80 9.14
C ARG A 3 -13.85 2.83 9.51
N LEU A 4 -12.60 3.21 9.22
CA LEU A 4 -11.42 2.41 9.55
C LEU A 4 -11.26 2.28 11.07
N VAL A 5 -11.39 3.40 11.79
CA VAL A 5 -11.30 3.42 13.27
C VAL A 5 -12.35 2.49 13.87
N THR A 6 -13.60 2.60 13.42
CA THR A 6 -14.69 1.74 13.91
C THR A 6 -14.42 0.26 13.62
N GLN A 7 -13.90 -0.06 12.44
CA GLN A 7 -13.53 -1.43 12.11
C GLN A 7 -12.40 -1.94 13.00
N MET A 8 -11.31 -1.19 13.16
CA MET A 8 -10.18 -1.60 14.01
C MET A 8 -10.58 -1.77 15.48
N VAL A 9 -11.45 -0.91 16.01
CA VAL A 9 -12.02 -1.05 17.37
C VAL A 9 -12.84 -2.32 17.50
N THR A 10 -13.59 -2.69 16.46
CA THR A 10 -14.41 -3.92 16.46
C THR A 10 -13.51 -5.16 16.46
N GLU A 11 -12.51 -5.20 15.59
CA GLU A 11 -11.56 -6.32 15.46
C GLU A 11 -10.66 -6.48 16.69
N TYR A 12 -10.40 -5.40 17.44
CA TYR A 12 -9.54 -5.43 18.64
C TYR A 12 -9.96 -6.47 19.67
N TYR A 13 -11.26 -6.68 19.86
CA TYR A 13 -11.76 -7.65 20.83
C TYR A 13 -11.75 -9.09 20.32
N GLN A 14 -11.38 -9.31 19.06
CA GLN A 14 -11.34 -10.62 18.41
C GLN A 14 -9.92 -11.11 18.14
N ALA A 15 -8.90 -10.28 18.40
CA ALA A 15 -7.50 -10.57 18.09
C ALA A 15 -6.54 -10.07 19.17
N ASP A 16 -5.37 -10.70 19.22
CA ASP A 16 -4.27 -10.26 20.10
C ASP A 16 -3.70 -8.91 19.69
N GLY A 17 -3.69 -8.60 18.39
CA GLY A 17 -3.26 -7.30 17.86
C GLY A 17 -4.04 -6.95 16.61
N VAL A 18 -4.16 -5.66 16.31
CA VAL A 18 -4.89 -5.16 15.14
C VAL A 18 -4.00 -4.25 14.32
N THR A 19 -4.05 -4.44 13.01
CA THR A 19 -3.33 -3.63 12.04
C THR A 19 -4.25 -3.22 10.88
N SER A 20 -3.74 -2.40 9.97
CA SER A 20 -4.45 -2.00 8.76
C SER A 20 -3.48 -1.95 7.58
N LEU A 21 -3.99 -2.14 6.38
CA LEU A 21 -3.33 -1.73 5.14
C LEU A 21 -4.36 -0.95 4.34
N VAL A 22 -4.22 0.37 4.30
CA VAL A 22 -5.17 1.27 3.64
C VAL A 22 -4.46 2.32 2.80
N ASP A 23 -5.02 2.61 1.62
CA ASP A 23 -4.48 3.65 0.74
C ASP A 23 -4.83 5.05 1.26
N TYR A 24 -3.87 5.97 1.14
CA TYR A 24 -4.01 7.38 1.49
C TYR A 24 -5.23 8.07 0.85
N TYR A 25 -5.60 7.70 -0.39
CA TYR A 25 -6.76 8.28 -1.07
C TYR A 25 -8.11 7.98 -0.38
N GLY A 26 -8.15 7.02 0.55
CA GLY A 26 -9.29 6.79 1.45
C GLY A 26 -9.48 7.91 2.49
N PHE A 27 -8.53 8.84 2.61
CA PHE A 27 -8.53 9.96 3.54
C PHE A 27 -8.78 11.26 2.78
N ARG A 28 -10.07 11.55 2.52
CA ARG A 28 -10.50 12.87 2.00
C ARG A 28 -10.06 13.96 3.00
N ASP A 29 -9.43 15.02 2.51
CA ASP A 29 -9.07 16.27 3.24
C ASP A 29 -7.75 16.37 4.03
N LEU A 30 -6.76 15.48 3.86
CA LEU A 30 -5.51 15.54 4.66
C LEU A 30 -4.25 15.98 3.89
N ALA A 31 -4.41 16.89 2.93
CA ALA A 31 -3.32 17.40 2.08
C ALA A 31 -2.08 17.82 2.92
N GLY A 32 -0.95 17.18 2.63
CA GLY A 32 0.35 17.50 3.25
C GLY A 32 0.69 16.75 4.54
N ARG A 33 -0.15 15.82 5.03
CA ARG A 33 0.18 14.98 6.18
C ARG A 33 1.14 13.85 5.79
N SER A 34 2.10 13.58 6.67
CA SER A 34 2.96 12.40 6.54
C SER A 34 2.20 11.13 6.92
N ARG A 35 2.73 9.96 6.53
CA ARG A 35 2.23 8.65 6.96
C ARG A 35 2.09 8.59 8.48
N SER A 36 3.13 8.99 9.20
CA SER A 36 3.17 8.96 10.67
C SER A 36 2.09 9.84 11.29
N ASP A 37 1.77 11.00 10.69
CA ASP A 37 0.69 11.87 11.18
C ASP A 37 -0.68 11.19 11.07
N LEU A 38 -0.90 10.45 9.99
CA LEU A 38 -2.14 9.72 9.76
C LEU A 38 -2.27 8.53 10.70
N GLU A 39 -1.22 7.73 10.84
CA GLU A 39 -1.17 6.59 11.75
C GLU A 39 -1.38 7.03 13.21
N ASN A 40 -0.73 8.13 13.63
CA ASN A 40 -0.95 8.72 14.95
C ASN A 40 -2.38 9.22 15.15
N GLU A 41 -2.99 9.82 14.12
CA GLU A 41 -4.38 10.26 14.19
C GLU A 41 -5.35 9.08 14.27
N ILE A 42 -5.07 7.97 13.57
CA ILE A 42 -5.84 6.72 13.69
C ILE A 42 -5.78 6.21 15.13
N ILE A 43 -4.59 6.10 15.72
CA ILE A 43 -4.41 5.67 17.11
C ILE A 43 -5.18 6.59 18.06
N LYS A 44 -5.07 7.90 17.87
CA LYS A 44 -5.77 8.90 18.70
C LYS A 44 -7.28 8.72 18.63
N GLN A 45 -7.85 8.50 17.44
CA GLN A 45 -9.29 8.27 17.28
C GLN A 45 -9.75 6.94 17.87
N ILE A 46 -8.96 5.87 17.72
CA ILE A 46 -9.22 4.57 18.35
C ILE A 46 -9.31 4.72 19.87
N VAL A 47 -8.34 5.39 20.48
CA VAL A 47 -8.30 5.58 21.96
C VAL A 47 -9.42 6.49 22.43
N ASN A 48 -9.81 7.50 21.65
CA ASN A 48 -10.95 8.35 21.98
C ASN A 48 -12.28 7.58 21.92
N GLN A 49 -12.44 6.68 20.94
CA GLN A 49 -13.65 5.87 20.75
C GLN A 49 -13.73 4.72 21.77
N ALA A 50 -12.60 4.12 22.14
CA ALA A 50 -12.51 3.02 23.09
C ALA A 50 -11.28 3.19 24.02
N PRO A 51 -11.40 3.96 25.12
CA PRO A 51 -10.29 4.29 26.02
C PRO A 51 -9.60 3.09 26.69
N GLN A 52 -10.27 1.94 26.75
CA GLN A 52 -9.78 0.67 27.28
C GLN A 52 -8.82 -0.08 26.33
N ILE A 53 -8.69 0.36 25.08
CA ILE A 53 -7.79 -0.26 24.10
C ILE A 53 -6.33 0.00 24.50
N GLU A 54 -5.55 -1.05 24.51
CA GLU A 54 -4.13 -1.00 24.77
C GLU A 54 -3.37 -0.63 23.50
N ARG A 55 -2.74 0.55 23.49
CA ARG A 55 -2.06 1.09 22.29
C ARG A 55 -0.97 0.18 21.74
N TRP A 56 -0.31 -0.60 22.59
CA TRP A 56 0.77 -1.50 22.18
C TRP A 56 0.31 -2.68 21.32
N ARG A 57 -1.01 -2.90 21.22
CA ARG A 57 -1.66 -3.92 20.35
C ARG A 57 -2.20 -3.34 19.05
N ILE A 58 -1.96 -2.06 18.76
CA ILE A 58 -2.50 -1.35 17.59
C ILE A 58 -1.36 -0.91 16.68
N PHE A 59 -1.38 -1.38 15.43
CA PHE A 59 -0.34 -1.16 14.43
C PHE A 59 -0.95 -0.61 13.13
N PRO A 60 -1.48 0.61 13.10
CA PRO A 60 -2.06 1.13 11.87
C PRO A 60 -0.97 1.35 10.85
N TYR A 61 -1.23 0.94 9.61
CA TYR A 61 -0.39 1.29 8.48
C TYR A 61 -1.21 1.93 7.37
N VAL A 62 -0.68 3.04 6.87
CA VAL A 62 -1.22 3.78 5.73
C VAL A 62 -0.24 3.69 4.58
N GLN A 63 -0.66 3.08 3.48
CA GLN A 63 0.07 3.13 2.22
C GLN A 63 -0.13 4.55 1.64
N MET A 64 0.93 5.35 1.61
CA MET A 64 0.85 6.76 1.16
C MET A 64 0.39 6.91 -0.29
N HIS A 65 0.57 5.86 -1.09
CA HIS A 65 0.12 5.76 -2.47
C HIS A 65 -0.80 4.55 -2.62
N GLU A 66 -1.17 4.19 -3.84
CA GLU A 66 -2.00 2.99 -4.02
C GLU A 66 -1.16 1.71 -3.86
N PHE A 67 -1.82 0.60 -3.55
CA PHE A 67 -1.21 -0.73 -3.51
C PHE A 67 -0.34 -1.03 -4.74
N GLU A 68 -0.77 -0.61 -5.94
CA GLU A 68 -0.02 -0.84 -7.18
C GLU A 68 1.38 -0.23 -7.17
N GLY A 69 1.65 0.77 -6.33
CA GLY A 69 2.99 1.31 -6.14
C GLY A 69 3.98 0.25 -5.66
N LEU A 70 3.54 -0.67 -4.80
CA LEU A 70 4.38 -1.78 -4.31
C LEU A 70 4.79 -2.73 -5.43
N LEU A 71 3.99 -2.86 -6.49
CA LEU A 71 4.27 -3.78 -7.62
C LEU A 71 5.49 -3.33 -8.44
N PHE A 72 5.87 -2.07 -8.38
CA PHE A 72 7.11 -1.58 -9.01
C PHE A 72 8.38 -2.03 -8.28
N SER A 73 8.28 -2.84 -7.22
CA SER A 73 9.42 -3.48 -6.56
C SER A 73 10.16 -4.43 -7.51
N ASP A 74 9.44 -5.09 -8.42
CA ASP A 74 10.02 -5.84 -9.54
C ASP A 74 9.07 -5.81 -10.74
N ILE A 75 9.43 -4.99 -11.73
CA ILE A 75 8.60 -4.77 -12.91
C ILE A 75 8.54 -5.99 -13.85
N ASN A 76 9.43 -6.97 -13.70
CA ASN A 76 9.43 -8.13 -14.61
C ASN A 76 8.16 -8.97 -14.44
N HIS A 77 7.58 -8.97 -13.24
CA HIS A 77 6.36 -9.72 -12.96
C HIS A 77 5.10 -9.10 -13.56
N PHE A 78 5.18 -7.93 -14.21
CA PHE A 78 4.07 -7.44 -15.03
C PHE A 78 3.83 -8.29 -16.29
N GLU A 79 4.73 -9.24 -16.61
CA GLU A 79 4.50 -10.25 -17.66
C GLU A 79 3.26 -11.14 -17.41
N TRP A 80 2.77 -11.18 -16.17
CA TRP A 80 1.50 -11.83 -15.81
C TRP A 80 0.27 -11.12 -16.41
N VAL A 81 0.42 -9.92 -16.94
CA VAL A 81 -0.60 -9.24 -17.78
C VAL A 81 -0.43 -9.74 -19.22
N ILE A 82 -0.74 -11.02 -19.44
CA ILE A 82 -0.34 -11.78 -20.64
C ILE A 82 -0.77 -11.09 -21.94
N GLU A 83 -2.01 -10.60 -22.02
CA GLU A 83 -2.56 -9.99 -23.24
C GLU A 83 -1.97 -8.61 -23.56
N GLY A 84 -1.35 -7.96 -22.57
CA GLY A 84 -0.82 -6.61 -22.68
C GLY A 84 0.70 -6.54 -22.61
N TRP A 85 1.39 -7.66 -22.41
CA TRP A 85 2.84 -7.65 -22.17
C TRP A 85 3.65 -7.52 -23.47
N SER A 86 4.67 -6.66 -23.43
CA SER A 86 5.68 -6.53 -24.49
C SER A 86 6.97 -5.91 -23.94
N GLU A 87 8.07 -5.99 -24.69
CA GLU A 87 9.33 -5.32 -24.33
C GLU A 87 9.21 -3.79 -24.32
N GLU A 88 8.27 -3.23 -25.10
CA GLU A 88 7.95 -1.80 -25.06
C GLU A 88 7.28 -1.44 -23.72
N ILE A 89 6.30 -2.24 -23.28
CA ILE A 89 5.64 -2.08 -21.97
C ILE A 89 6.65 -2.20 -20.83
N LYS A 90 7.53 -3.21 -20.89
CA LYS A 90 8.60 -3.38 -19.91
C LYS A 90 9.50 -2.14 -19.84
N SER A 91 9.86 -1.58 -21.00
CA SER A 91 10.70 -0.38 -21.08
C SER A 91 10.01 0.84 -20.45
N LEU A 92 8.70 1.05 -20.72
CA LEU A 92 7.90 2.11 -20.10
C LEU A 92 7.79 1.96 -18.57
N LEU A 93 7.59 0.74 -18.08
CA LEU A 93 7.59 0.45 -16.63
C LEU A 93 8.95 0.74 -16.01
N GLN A 94 10.04 0.41 -16.71
CA GLN A 94 11.41 0.66 -16.25
C GLN A 94 11.74 2.15 -16.20
N GLU A 95 11.31 2.94 -17.19
CA GLU A 95 11.44 4.40 -17.18
C GLU A 95 10.76 5.00 -15.95
N ILE A 96 9.52 4.60 -15.67
CA ILE A 96 8.80 5.05 -14.48
C ILE A 96 9.54 4.63 -13.21
N ARG A 97 10.01 3.38 -13.11
CA ARG A 97 10.72 2.94 -11.92
C ARG A 97 12.01 3.74 -11.70
N ASN A 98 12.69 4.15 -12.77
CA ASN A 98 13.94 4.91 -12.69
C ASN A 98 13.75 6.37 -12.26
N ASP A 99 12.56 6.94 -12.45
CA ASP A 99 12.25 8.31 -12.05
C ASP A 99 12.14 8.49 -10.52
N PHE A 100 12.09 7.40 -9.76
CA PHE A 100 11.88 7.41 -8.31
C PHE A 100 12.95 6.60 -7.58
N SER A 101 13.27 7.00 -6.35
CA SER A 101 14.27 6.27 -5.56
C SER A 101 13.69 4.95 -5.03
N SER A 102 12.41 4.94 -4.65
CA SER A 102 11.68 3.75 -4.20
C SER A 102 10.30 3.62 -4.87
N PRO A 103 9.73 2.40 -4.93
CA PRO A 103 8.36 2.19 -5.39
C PRO A 103 7.32 2.96 -4.55
N GLU A 104 7.62 3.20 -3.27
CA GLU A 104 6.76 3.94 -2.34
C GLU A 104 6.67 5.43 -2.64
N GLU A 105 7.48 5.96 -3.55
CA GLU A 105 7.46 7.36 -3.99
C GLU A 105 6.73 7.56 -5.33
N ILE A 106 6.29 6.48 -5.98
CA ILE A 106 5.65 6.53 -7.30
C ILE A 106 4.24 7.13 -7.17
N ASN A 107 4.15 8.46 -7.02
CA ASN A 107 2.91 9.23 -7.08
C ASN A 107 3.21 10.73 -7.06
N ASN A 108 2.93 11.42 -8.17
CA ASN A 108 3.13 12.87 -8.25
C ASN A 108 1.81 13.66 -8.21
N SER A 109 0.68 13.00 -8.44
CA SER A 109 -0.67 13.60 -8.50
C SER A 109 -1.72 12.52 -8.71
N ARG A 110 -3.01 12.87 -8.56
CA ARG A 110 -4.14 11.96 -8.87
C ARG A 110 -4.10 11.40 -10.30
N GLU A 111 -3.58 12.17 -11.27
CA GLU A 111 -3.49 11.78 -12.68
C GLU A 111 -2.25 10.92 -12.99
N THR A 112 -1.31 10.84 -12.05
CA THR A 112 -0.06 10.09 -12.14
C THR A 112 0.11 9.11 -10.98
N ALA A 113 -1.00 8.74 -10.33
CA ALA A 113 -1.05 7.67 -9.34
C ALA A 113 -0.61 6.33 -9.97
N PRO A 114 -0.06 5.39 -9.18
CA PRO A 114 0.45 4.11 -9.68
C PRO A 114 -0.49 3.43 -10.66
N SER A 115 -1.77 3.32 -10.32
CA SER A 115 -2.72 2.68 -11.21
C SER A 115 -3.02 3.42 -12.49
N LYS A 116 -3.06 4.75 -12.45
CA LYS A 116 -3.27 5.56 -13.64
C LYS A 116 -2.08 5.51 -14.58
N ARG A 117 -0.88 5.22 -14.07
CA ARG A 117 0.27 4.90 -14.90
C ARG A 117 0.09 3.55 -15.58
N LEU A 118 -0.29 2.52 -14.82
CA LEU A 118 -0.52 1.17 -15.37
C LEU A 118 -1.64 1.16 -16.41
N GLU A 119 -2.78 1.82 -16.14
CA GLU A 119 -3.87 1.98 -17.11
C GLU A 119 -3.45 2.70 -18.40
N LYS A 120 -2.47 3.60 -18.36
CA LYS A 120 -1.96 4.31 -19.55
C LYS A 120 -0.91 3.52 -20.32
N ILE A 121 -0.16 2.67 -19.62
CA ILE A 121 0.91 1.85 -20.22
C ILE A 121 0.29 0.66 -20.94
N PHE A 122 -0.58 -0.07 -20.25
CA PHE A 122 -1.26 -1.22 -20.85
C PHE A 122 -2.36 -0.77 -21.82
N PRO A 123 -2.65 -1.56 -22.87
CA PRO A 123 -3.77 -1.27 -23.75
C PRO A 123 -5.09 -1.20 -22.96
N ASP A 124 -6.01 -0.35 -23.43
CA ASP A 124 -7.29 -0.09 -22.77
C ASP A 124 -8.04 -1.38 -22.44
N GLY A 125 -8.41 -1.54 -21.16
CA GLY A 125 -9.19 -2.68 -20.67
C GLY A 125 -8.37 -3.94 -20.36
N ILE A 126 -7.06 -3.95 -20.62
CA ILE A 126 -6.21 -5.12 -20.36
C ILE A 126 -5.77 -5.19 -18.89
N TYR A 127 -5.30 -4.08 -18.32
CA TYR A 127 -4.87 -4.08 -16.92
C TYR A 127 -6.07 -3.95 -15.97
N SER A 128 -6.30 -5.01 -15.20
CA SER A 128 -7.27 -5.05 -14.09
C SER A 128 -6.55 -5.12 -12.75
N LYS A 129 -6.73 -4.11 -11.89
CA LYS A 129 -6.15 -4.04 -10.54
C LYS A 129 -6.55 -5.21 -9.65
N THR A 130 -7.81 -5.61 -9.71
CA THR A 130 -8.39 -6.63 -8.83
C THR A 130 -7.95 -8.03 -9.21
N GLU A 131 -7.59 -8.23 -10.47
CA GLU A 131 -7.13 -9.52 -10.99
C GLU A 131 -5.61 -9.61 -11.00
N HIS A 132 -4.94 -8.67 -11.67
CA HIS A 132 -3.49 -8.72 -11.85
C HIS A 132 -2.71 -8.27 -10.62
N GLY A 133 -3.25 -7.32 -9.83
CA GLY A 133 -2.54 -6.79 -8.66
C GLY A 133 -2.08 -7.88 -7.67
N PRO A 134 -3.00 -8.74 -7.19
CA PRO A 134 -2.62 -9.86 -6.31
C PRO A 134 -1.66 -10.86 -6.96
N ILE A 135 -1.87 -11.21 -8.24
CA ILE A 135 -1.02 -12.17 -8.97
C ILE A 135 0.41 -11.65 -9.08
N ILE A 136 0.56 -10.39 -9.47
CA ILE A 136 1.88 -9.74 -9.60
C ILE A 136 2.54 -9.64 -8.22
N ALA A 137 1.82 -9.24 -7.18
CA ALA A 137 2.37 -9.16 -5.83
C ALA A 137 2.84 -10.52 -5.29
N GLU A 138 2.07 -11.57 -5.56
CA GLU A 138 2.43 -12.95 -5.22
C GLU A 138 3.69 -13.40 -5.95
N ALA A 139 3.79 -13.11 -7.25
CA ALA A 139 4.95 -13.45 -8.06
C ALA A 139 6.23 -12.70 -7.63
N ILE A 140 6.12 -11.41 -7.27
CA ILE A 140 7.23 -10.62 -6.71
C ILE A 140 7.68 -11.20 -5.37
N GLY A 141 6.73 -11.59 -4.52
CA GLY A 141 6.99 -12.08 -3.18
C GLY A 141 7.30 -10.99 -2.16
N ILE A 142 6.98 -11.28 -0.90
CA ILE A 142 7.07 -10.30 0.18
C ILE A 142 8.49 -9.80 0.45
N ASP A 143 9.51 -10.65 0.27
CA ASP A 143 10.90 -10.28 0.54
C ASP A 143 11.43 -9.21 -0.41
N VAL A 144 11.05 -9.30 -1.69
CA VAL A 144 11.42 -8.30 -2.71
C VAL A 144 10.68 -6.99 -2.44
N ILE A 145 9.39 -7.06 -2.14
CA ILE A 145 8.61 -5.86 -1.77
C ILE A 145 9.25 -5.19 -0.54
N ARG A 146 9.56 -5.93 0.52
CA ARG A 146 10.21 -5.40 1.73
C ARG A 146 11.59 -4.79 1.47
N LYS A 147 12.34 -5.36 0.51
CA LYS A 147 13.68 -4.85 0.16
C LYS A 147 13.60 -3.46 -0.48
N TYR A 148 12.61 -3.20 -1.31
CA TYR A 148 12.49 -1.94 -2.05
C TYR A 148 11.50 -0.94 -1.44
N CYS A 149 10.61 -1.39 -0.55
CA CYS A 149 9.60 -0.58 0.12
C CYS A 149 9.90 -0.48 1.63
N PRO A 150 10.72 0.50 2.06
CA PRO A 150 11.17 0.60 3.45
C PRO A 150 10.04 0.91 4.46
N GLN A 151 9.04 1.71 4.07
CA GLN A 151 7.90 2.00 4.93
C GLN A 151 7.03 0.76 5.16
N PHE A 152 6.75 0.01 4.09
CA PHE A 152 6.07 -1.28 4.16
C PHE A 152 6.87 -2.29 5.00
N ASN A 153 8.19 -2.38 4.80
CA ASN A 153 9.04 -3.28 5.57
C ASN A 153 9.08 -2.92 7.06
N GLN A 154 9.09 -1.63 7.40
CA GLN A 154 9.01 -1.20 8.81
C GLN A 154 7.72 -1.71 9.46
N TRP A 155 6.60 -1.60 8.76
CA TRP A 155 5.31 -2.10 9.24
C TRP A 155 5.32 -3.63 9.40
N VAL A 156 5.75 -4.38 8.38
CA VAL A 156 5.85 -5.85 8.46
C VAL A 156 6.74 -6.28 9.64
N ARG A 157 7.87 -5.62 9.85
CA ARG A 157 8.77 -5.91 10.99
C ARG A 157 8.10 -5.70 12.35
N GLN A 158 7.25 -4.67 12.48
CA GLN A 158 6.49 -4.46 13.73
C GLN A 158 5.53 -5.62 13.98
N LEU A 159 4.88 -6.13 12.94
CA LEU A 159 3.99 -7.29 13.03
C LEU A 159 4.75 -8.59 13.35
N GLU A 160 5.90 -8.82 12.72
CA GLU A 160 6.74 -10.00 12.99
C GLU A 160 7.32 -10.02 14.41
N GLN A 161 7.54 -8.84 15.01
CA GLN A 161 8.05 -8.68 16.37
C GLN A 161 6.93 -8.69 17.42
N PHE A 162 5.67 -8.66 17.00
CA PHE A 162 4.55 -8.67 17.92
C PHE A 162 4.41 -10.04 18.57
N THR A 163 4.45 -10.04 19.91
CA THR A 163 4.22 -11.21 20.75
C THR A 163 3.17 -10.85 21.79
N SER A 164 2.10 -11.64 21.87
CA SER A 164 1.03 -11.49 22.86
C SER A 164 1.32 -12.17 24.19
#